data_AF-A0A2L2YTZ9-F1
#
_entry.id   AF-A0A2L2YTZ9-F1
#
_cell.length_a   1.000
_cell.length_b   1.000
_cell.length_c   1.000
_cell.angle_alpha   90.00
_cell.angle_beta   90.00
_cell.angle_gamma   90.00
#
_symmetry.space_group_name_H-M   'P 1'
#
loop_
_entity.id
_entity.type
_entity.pdbx_description
1 polymer ?
#
loop_
_entity_poly.entity_id
_entity_poly.type
_entity_poly.pdbx_seq_one_letter_code
_entity_poly.pdbx_strand_id
1 'polypeptide(L)'
;APTSSYILVLVSQPVSEADKDNILDRLNRGLLSWDVELTGCDLNGLESVCAGISPKHLEDTDVLIQHSTESLGVEVLVNPTVSTLKQCVRNFLSTSTGHKHLIHAGYTFAGSGSWILQNGTFAFDDFLEIFQQADVQSQKRCNINIHCLEVGRWNSTSFSKDIFTSVANVAFNPP
;
A
#
# COMPACT_ATOMS: atom_id res chain seq x y z
N ALA A 1 -0.28 -21.27 -8.42
CA ALA A 1 -0.46 -20.17 -7.45
C ALA A 1 -1.50 -19.21 -8.00
N PRO A 2 -2.16 -18.36 -7.18
CA PRO A 2 -3.02 -17.31 -7.74
C PRO A 2 -2.17 -16.45 -8.68
N THR A 3 -2.65 -16.23 -9.90
CA THR A 3 -1.99 -15.40 -10.93
C THR A 3 -2.44 -13.93 -10.85
N SER A 4 -3.25 -13.59 -9.85
CA SER A 4 -3.72 -12.23 -9.63
C SER A 4 -2.80 -11.48 -8.68
N SER A 5 -2.77 -10.16 -8.84
CA SER A 5 -2.02 -9.22 -8.03
C SER A 5 -2.91 -8.12 -7.49
N TYR A 6 -2.46 -7.44 -6.44
CA TYR A 6 -3.17 -6.31 -5.83
C TYR A 6 -2.16 -5.19 -5.56
N ILE A 7 -2.42 -3.97 -6.03
CA ILE A 7 -1.70 -2.76 -5.61
C ILE A 7 -2.61 -1.83 -4.79
N LEU A 8 -2.15 -1.47 -3.60
CA LEU A 8 -2.76 -0.47 -2.71
C LEU A 8 -1.80 0.73 -2.60
N VAL A 9 -2.25 1.91 -3.00
CA VAL A 9 -1.46 3.14 -3.01
C VAL A 9 -2.07 4.15 -2.04
N LEU A 10 -1.27 4.67 -1.13
CA LEU A 10 -1.58 5.81 -0.30
C LEU A 10 -0.86 7.05 -0.81
N VAL A 11 -1.62 8.12 -1.01
CA VAL A 11 -1.09 9.42 -1.42
C VAL A 11 -1.62 10.48 -0.46
N SER A 12 -0.72 11.34 0.04
CA SER A 12 -1.12 12.55 0.77
C SER A 12 -1.17 13.75 -0.17
N GLN A 13 -1.94 14.78 0.19
CA GLN A 13 -1.94 16.05 -0.50
C GLN A 13 -0.60 16.74 -0.28
N PRO A 14 0.10 17.13 -1.36
CA PRO A 14 1.30 17.93 -1.21
C PRO A 14 0.96 19.30 -0.62
N VAL A 15 1.71 19.74 0.39
CA VAL A 15 1.60 21.10 0.96
C VAL A 15 2.62 22.06 0.35
N SER A 16 3.59 21.53 -0.40
CA SER A 16 4.58 22.29 -1.16
C SER A 16 4.97 21.54 -2.45
N GLU A 17 5.61 22.23 -3.41
CA GLU A 17 6.14 21.57 -4.61
C GLU A 17 7.25 20.56 -4.27
N ALA A 18 8.06 20.82 -3.24
CA ALA A 18 9.07 19.85 -2.79
C ALA A 18 8.42 18.57 -2.24
N ASP A 19 7.29 18.68 -1.51
CA ASP A 19 6.54 17.52 -1.05
C ASP A 19 5.93 16.74 -2.20
N LYS A 20 5.43 17.43 -3.22
CA LYS A 20 4.92 16.82 -4.44
C LYS A 20 5.99 16.01 -5.16
N ASP A 21 7.19 16.55 -5.32
CA ASP A 21 8.31 15.84 -5.94
C ASP A 21 8.68 14.59 -5.13
N ASN A 22 8.72 14.69 -3.80
CA ASN A 22 8.97 13.55 -2.91
C ASN A 22 7.88 12.48 -3.00
N ILE A 23 6.61 12.88 -3.09
CA ILE A 23 5.47 11.97 -3.25
C ILE A 23 5.58 11.24 -4.60
N LEU A 24 5.86 11.97 -5.69
CA LEU A 24 6.03 11.40 -7.03
C LEU A 24 7.22 10.44 -7.11
N ASP A 25 8.36 10.78 -6.50
CA ASP A 25 9.54 9.89 -6.45
C ASP A 25 9.20 8.57 -5.75
N ARG A 26 8.49 8.62 -4.61
CA ARG A 26 8.08 7.41 -3.88
C ARG A 26 7.09 6.55 -4.67
N LEU A 27 6.13 7.18 -5.33
CA LEU A 27 5.21 6.49 -6.23
C LEU A 27 5.97 5.80 -7.36
N ASN A 28 6.87 6.51 -8.03
CA ASN A 28 7.67 5.97 -9.12
C ASN A 28 8.51 4.77 -8.66
N ARG A 29 9.20 4.85 -7.52
CA ARG A 29 9.95 3.71 -6.98
C ARG A 29 9.05 2.50 -6.72
N GLY A 30 7.90 2.70 -6.09
CA GLY A 30 6.98 1.61 -5.81
C GLY A 30 6.36 0.98 -7.06
N LEU A 31 6.06 1.77 -8.08
CA LEU A 31 5.52 1.29 -9.36
C LEU A 31 6.59 0.62 -10.23
N LEU A 32 7.81 1.15 -10.26
CA LEU A 32 8.92 0.61 -11.06
C LEU A 32 9.48 -0.70 -10.50
N SER A 33 9.32 -0.96 -9.21
CA SER A 33 9.64 -2.26 -8.60
C SER A 33 8.65 -3.38 -8.98
N TRP A 34 7.61 -3.08 -9.76
CA TRP A 34 6.64 -4.06 -10.20
C TRP A 34 7.26 -5.02 -11.22
N ASP A 35 7.41 -6.27 -10.82
CA ASP A 35 7.98 -7.31 -11.66
C ASP A 35 6.88 -8.07 -12.42
N VAL A 36 6.77 -7.81 -13.72
CA VAL A 36 5.79 -8.46 -14.61
C VAL A 36 6.07 -9.96 -14.76
N GLU A 37 7.33 -10.39 -14.71
CA GLU A 37 7.69 -11.80 -14.82
C GLU A 37 7.27 -12.57 -13.57
N LEU A 38 7.44 -11.97 -12.39
CA LEU A 38 7.02 -12.55 -11.11
C LEU A 38 5.49 -12.55 -10.94
N THR A 39 4.83 -11.46 -11.33
CA THR A 39 3.39 -11.26 -11.12
C THR A 39 2.53 -11.90 -12.21
N GLY A 40 3.06 -12.05 -13.42
CA GLY A 40 2.31 -12.49 -14.59
C GLY A 40 1.27 -11.47 -15.06
N CYS A 41 1.28 -10.25 -14.53
CA CYS A 41 0.43 -9.15 -14.96
C CYS A 41 1.19 -7.83 -14.99
N ASP A 42 0.90 -7.02 -16.00
CA ASP A 42 1.41 -5.66 -16.06
C ASP A 42 0.48 -4.71 -15.30
N LEU A 43 0.92 -3.45 -15.18
CA LEU A 43 0.13 -2.37 -14.58
C LEU A 43 -0.71 -1.63 -15.64
N ASN A 44 -0.94 -2.22 -16.81
CA ASN A 44 -1.76 -1.59 -17.84
C ASN A 44 -3.20 -1.45 -17.31
N GLY A 45 -3.81 -0.29 -17.55
CA GLY A 45 -5.12 0.06 -16.99
C GLY A 45 -5.07 0.98 -15.79
N LEU A 46 -3.89 1.22 -15.17
CA LEU A 46 -3.71 2.30 -14.19
C LEU A 46 -4.13 3.67 -14.75
N GLU A 47 -3.97 3.89 -16.06
CA GLU A 47 -4.45 5.10 -16.74
C GLU A 47 -5.95 5.32 -16.54
N SER A 48 -6.76 4.26 -16.49
CA SER A 48 -8.21 4.35 -16.20
C SER A 48 -8.47 4.80 -14.77
N VAL A 49 -7.61 4.41 -13.83
CA VAL A 49 -7.66 4.86 -12.42
C VAL A 49 -7.32 6.34 -12.35
N CYS A 50 -6.25 6.75 -13.04
CA CYS A 50 -5.85 8.15 -13.13
C CYS A 50 -6.92 9.02 -13.80
N ALA A 51 -7.58 8.54 -14.85
CA ALA A 51 -8.68 9.22 -15.51
C ALA A 51 -9.91 9.38 -14.61
N GLY A 52 -10.09 8.48 -13.63
CA GLY A 52 -11.12 8.57 -12.59
C GLY A 52 -10.84 9.65 -11.54
N ILE A 53 -9.61 10.17 -11.45
CA ILE A 53 -9.23 11.26 -10.56
C ILE A 53 -9.80 12.57 -11.12
N SER A 54 -11.07 12.84 -10.83
CA SER A 54 -11.68 14.14 -11.15
C SER A 54 -11.16 15.26 -10.24
N PRO A 55 -11.17 16.54 -10.69
CA PRO A 55 -10.81 17.68 -9.84
C PRO A 55 -11.66 17.81 -8.57
N LYS A 56 -12.87 17.24 -8.52
CA LYS A 56 -13.71 17.21 -7.32
C LYS A 56 -13.10 16.37 -6.20
N HIS A 57 -12.39 15.30 -6.55
CA HIS A 57 -11.65 14.49 -5.59
C HIS A 57 -10.48 15.25 -4.95
N LEU A 58 -10.08 16.40 -5.50
CA LEU A 58 -9.05 17.26 -4.91
C LEU A 58 -9.61 18.15 -3.78
N GLU A 59 -10.93 18.32 -3.72
CA GLU A 59 -11.64 19.02 -2.64
C GLU A 59 -12.12 18.06 -1.55
N ASP A 60 -12.33 16.78 -1.90
CA ASP A 60 -12.73 15.74 -0.98
C ASP A 60 -11.57 15.32 -0.06
N THR A 61 -11.88 15.20 1.23
CA THR A 61 -10.88 14.85 2.22
C THR A 61 -10.56 13.34 2.18
N ASP A 62 -11.52 12.43 2.04
CA ASP A 62 -11.25 10.99 2.05
C ASP A 62 -11.67 10.35 0.72
N VAL A 63 -10.72 10.18 -0.21
CA VAL A 63 -11.01 9.65 -1.55
C VAL A 63 -10.44 8.26 -1.72
N LEU A 64 -11.30 7.35 -2.17
CA LEU A 64 -11.00 5.98 -2.51
C LEU A 64 -11.33 5.74 -3.98
N ILE A 65 -10.32 5.39 -4.78
CA ILE A 65 -10.46 5.05 -6.19
C ILE A 65 -10.09 3.59 -6.36
N GLN A 66 -10.98 2.83 -6.98
CA GLN A 66 -10.82 1.40 -7.16
C GLN A 66 -10.98 1.03 -8.62
N HIS A 67 -10.16 0.09 -9.06
CA HIS A 67 -10.27 -0.53 -10.37
C HIS A 67 -9.84 -1.98 -10.26
N SER A 68 -10.49 -2.86 -11.00
CA SER A 68 -10.10 -4.26 -11.03
C SER A 68 -10.25 -4.84 -12.43
N THR A 69 -9.33 -5.72 -12.75
CA THR A 69 -9.38 -6.63 -13.88
C THR A 69 -9.41 -8.07 -13.37
N GLU A 70 -9.38 -9.06 -14.26
CA GLU A 70 -9.29 -10.47 -13.86
C GLU A 70 -7.99 -10.80 -13.12
N SER A 71 -6.91 -10.04 -13.35
CA SER A 71 -5.56 -10.32 -12.82
C SER A 71 -4.98 -9.22 -11.93
N LEU A 72 -5.61 -8.05 -11.85
CA LEU A 72 -5.09 -6.92 -11.07
C LEU A 72 -6.22 -6.20 -10.32
N GLY A 73 -6.09 -6.12 -8.99
CA GLY A 73 -6.82 -5.15 -8.18
C GLY A 73 -5.97 -3.90 -7.95
N VAL A 74 -6.55 -2.73 -8.16
CA VAL A 74 -5.93 -1.42 -7.89
C VAL A 74 -6.81 -0.65 -6.91
N GLU A 75 -6.20 -0.16 -5.86
CA GLU A 75 -6.83 0.72 -4.89
C GLU A 75 -5.92 1.92 -4.61
N VAL A 76 -6.43 3.13 -4.81
CA VAL A 76 -5.72 4.38 -4.53
C VAL A 76 -6.50 5.17 -3.50
N LEU A 77 -5.85 5.46 -2.38
CA LEU A 77 -6.35 6.28 -1.30
C LEU A 77 -5.66 7.63 -1.33
N VAL A 78 -6.44 8.71 -1.46
CA VAL A 78 -5.95 10.08 -1.38
C VAL A 78 -6.42 10.69 -0.07
N ASN A 79 -5.47 11.07 0.78
CA ASN A 79 -5.70 11.58 2.13
C ASN A 79 -6.68 10.74 2.96
N PRO A 80 -6.48 9.43 3.13
CA PRO A 80 -7.47 8.63 3.83
C PRO A 80 -7.55 8.96 5.33
N THR A 81 -8.70 8.68 5.93
CA THR A 81 -8.83 8.58 7.39
C THR A 81 -8.18 7.29 7.91
N VAL A 82 -7.91 7.22 9.22
CA VAL A 82 -7.38 6.00 9.87
C VAL A 82 -8.31 4.81 9.62
N SER A 83 -9.63 5.00 9.73
CA SER A 83 -10.62 3.93 9.52
C SER A 83 -10.61 3.40 8.09
N THR A 84 -10.56 4.30 7.10
CA THR A 84 -10.51 3.92 5.69
C THR A 84 -9.23 3.15 5.39
N LEU A 85 -8.07 3.64 5.86
CA LEU A 85 -6.81 2.91 5.69
C LEU A 85 -6.86 1.53 6.33
N LYS A 86 -7.30 1.40 7.59
CA LYS A 86 -7.35 0.10 8.27
C LYS A 86 -8.22 -0.89 7.50
N GLN A 87 -9.36 -0.45 6.98
CA GLN A 87 -10.25 -1.29 6.19
C GLN A 87 -9.60 -1.73 4.87
N CYS A 88 -9.00 -0.82 4.11
CA CYS A 88 -8.33 -1.14 2.85
C CYS A 88 -7.12 -2.03 3.05
N VAL A 89 -6.30 -1.81 4.10
CA VAL A 89 -5.18 -2.69 4.45
C VAL A 89 -5.69 -4.09 4.80
N ARG A 90 -6.77 -4.22 5.57
CA ARG A 90 -7.37 -5.52 5.88
C ARG A 90 -7.84 -6.23 4.61
N ASN A 91 -8.58 -5.54 3.73
CA ASN A 91 -9.05 -6.09 2.45
C ASN A 91 -7.88 -6.49 1.56
N PHE A 92 -6.86 -5.64 1.45
CA PHE A 92 -5.64 -5.90 0.71
C PHE A 92 -4.95 -7.16 1.21
N LEU A 93 -4.80 -7.33 2.52
CA LEU A 93 -4.16 -8.50 3.12
C LEU A 93 -5.02 -9.77 3.02
N SER A 94 -6.34 -9.68 3.16
CA SER A 94 -7.25 -10.84 3.15
C SER A 94 -7.71 -11.27 1.75
N THR A 95 -7.44 -10.48 0.71
CA THR A 95 -7.74 -10.87 -0.67
C THR A 95 -6.76 -11.96 -1.13
N SER A 96 -7.26 -13.06 -1.69
CA SER A 96 -6.40 -14.14 -2.19
C SER A 96 -5.72 -13.78 -3.52
N THR A 97 -4.56 -13.11 -3.46
CA THR A 97 -3.68 -12.82 -4.60
C THR A 97 -2.28 -13.40 -4.39
N GLY A 98 -1.54 -13.67 -5.47
CA GLY A 98 -0.19 -14.24 -5.40
C GLY A 98 0.86 -13.18 -5.04
N HIS A 99 0.67 -11.97 -5.55
CA HIS A 99 1.54 -10.83 -5.32
C HIS A 99 0.76 -9.60 -4.88
N LYS A 100 1.41 -8.75 -4.09
CA LYS A 100 0.78 -7.59 -3.45
C LYS A 100 1.79 -6.44 -3.33
N HIS A 101 1.40 -5.22 -3.71
CA HIS A 101 2.17 -3.99 -3.48
C HIS A 101 1.39 -3.04 -2.57
N LEU A 102 2.04 -2.55 -1.52
CA LEU A 102 1.56 -1.46 -0.69
C LEU A 102 2.53 -0.29 -0.83
N ILE A 103 2.08 0.83 -1.40
CA ILE A 103 2.92 2.03 -1.59
C ILE A 103 2.38 3.15 -0.72
N HIS A 104 3.16 3.59 0.25
CA HIS A 104 2.88 4.79 1.03
C HIS A 104 3.72 5.97 0.51
N ALA A 105 3.05 6.85 -0.24
CA ALA A 105 3.57 8.12 -0.72
C ALA A 105 2.91 9.29 0.02
N GLY A 106 3.06 9.29 1.35
CA GLY A 106 2.51 10.32 2.23
C GLY A 106 3.52 10.80 3.28
N TYR A 107 3.04 11.63 4.20
CA TYR A 107 3.88 12.12 5.30
C TYR A 107 4.10 11.06 6.37
N THR A 108 5.30 11.06 6.96
CA THR A 108 5.69 10.11 8.00
C THR A 108 6.26 10.88 9.17
N PHE A 109 5.85 10.53 10.38
CA PHE A 109 6.40 11.12 11.60
C PHE A 109 7.84 10.61 11.81
N ALA A 110 8.83 11.50 11.68
CA ALA A 110 10.25 11.14 11.67
C ALA A 110 10.72 10.38 12.93
N GLY A 111 10.07 10.59 14.08
CA GLY A 111 10.42 9.91 15.33
C GLY A 111 9.90 8.48 15.46
N SER A 112 8.73 8.17 14.92
CA SER A 112 8.05 6.87 15.11
C SER A 112 7.92 6.04 13.84
N GLY A 113 8.00 6.68 12.67
CA GLY A 113 7.66 6.07 11.39
C GLY A 113 6.15 6.00 11.14
N SER A 114 5.30 6.52 12.03
CA SER A 114 3.84 6.47 11.83
C SER A 114 3.44 7.30 10.62
N TRP A 115 2.56 6.75 9.78
CA TRP A 115 2.01 7.44 8.62
C TRP A 115 0.97 8.45 9.08
N ILE A 116 1.07 9.67 8.58
CA ILE A 116 0.19 10.77 8.99
C ILE A 116 -1.04 10.78 8.08
N LEU A 117 -2.21 10.72 8.70
CA LEU A 117 -3.51 10.67 8.07
C LEU A 117 -4.37 11.86 8.52
N GLN A 118 -5.58 11.99 7.98
CA GLN A 118 -6.42 13.17 8.25
C GLN A 118 -6.81 13.37 9.70
N ASN A 119 -7.11 12.28 10.39
CA ASN A 119 -7.66 12.29 11.73
C ASN A 119 -6.79 11.52 12.74
N GLY A 120 -5.54 11.24 12.38
CA GLY A 120 -4.63 10.49 13.25
C GLY A 120 -3.42 9.95 12.52
N THR A 121 -2.86 8.87 13.07
CA THR A 121 -1.70 8.20 12.49
C THR A 121 -1.96 6.71 12.35
N PHE A 122 -1.31 6.10 11.37
CA PHE A 122 -1.22 4.65 11.24
C PHE A 122 0.20 4.20 11.54
N ALA A 123 0.37 3.54 12.68
CA ALA A 123 1.66 3.07 13.16
C ALA A 123 1.95 1.65 12.65
N PHE A 124 3.20 1.25 12.83
CA PHE A 124 3.59 -0.12 12.53
C PHE A 124 2.76 -1.17 13.28
N ASP A 125 2.45 -0.92 14.55
CA ASP A 125 1.67 -1.83 15.38
C ASP A 125 0.19 -1.95 14.91
N ASP A 126 -0.37 -0.91 14.28
CA ASP A 126 -1.71 -1.00 13.65
C ASP A 126 -1.69 -1.98 12.48
N PHE A 127 -0.62 -1.98 11.67
CA PHE A 127 -0.44 -2.95 10.60
C PHE A 127 -0.28 -4.38 11.15
N LEU A 128 0.49 -4.56 12.22
CA LEU A 128 0.65 -5.85 12.90
C LEU A 128 -0.70 -6.39 13.39
N GLU A 129 -1.52 -5.53 14.03
CA GLU A 129 -2.84 -5.90 14.55
C GLU A 129 -3.76 -6.41 13.43
N ILE A 130 -3.81 -5.70 12.30
CA ILE A 130 -4.60 -6.12 11.13
C ILE A 130 -4.05 -7.43 10.57
N PHE A 131 -2.73 -7.55 10.46
CA PHE A 131 -2.10 -8.75 9.91
C PHE A 131 -2.43 -10.01 10.73
N GLN A 132 -2.54 -9.88 12.06
CA GLN A 132 -2.85 -10.99 12.97
C GLN A 132 -4.34 -11.40 12.96
N GLN A 133 -5.22 -10.69 12.25
CA GLN A 133 -6.63 -11.06 12.18
C GLN A 133 -6.84 -12.39 11.45
N ALA A 134 -7.84 -13.16 11.89
CA ALA A 134 -8.07 -14.53 11.43
C ALA A 134 -8.31 -14.64 9.91
N ASP A 135 -8.98 -13.67 9.30
CA ASP A 135 -9.22 -13.64 7.86
C ASP A 135 -7.95 -13.38 7.05
N VAL A 136 -7.00 -12.60 7.59
CA VAL A 136 -5.68 -12.41 7.00
C VAL A 136 -4.81 -13.64 7.22
N GLN A 137 -4.79 -14.18 8.44
CA GLN A 137 -3.98 -15.36 8.80
C GLN A 137 -4.43 -16.64 8.08
N SER A 138 -5.69 -16.72 7.66
CA SER A 138 -6.22 -17.86 6.88
C SER A 138 -5.83 -17.84 5.40
N GLN A 139 -5.20 -16.76 4.92
CA GLN A 139 -4.78 -16.65 3.52
C GLN A 139 -3.60 -17.58 3.20
N LYS A 140 -3.52 -17.97 1.92
CA LYS A 140 -2.36 -18.70 1.39
C LYS A 140 -1.15 -17.77 1.34
N ARG A 141 0.04 -18.37 1.46
CA ARG A 141 1.30 -17.65 1.35
C ARG A 141 1.39 -16.84 0.05
N CYS A 142 1.64 -15.55 0.17
CA CYS A 142 1.81 -14.62 -0.94
C CYS A 142 3.10 -13.78 -0.79
N ASN A 143 3.48 -13.03 -1.83
CA ASN A 143 4.53 -12.02 -1.75
C ASN A 143 3.91 -10.65 -1.52
N ILE A 144 4.48 -9.85 -0.61
CA ILE A 144 4.04 -8.50 -0.29
C ILE A 144 5.25 -7.55 -0.33
N ASN A 145 5.23 -6.61 -1.26
CA ASN A 145 6.19 -5.53 -1.32
C ASN A 145 5.60 -4.29 -0.66
N ILE A 146 6.31 -3.69 0.28
CA ILE A 146 5.89 -2.48 1.00
C ILE A 146 6.89 -1.37 0.70
N HIS A 147 6.42 -0.32 0.04
CA HIS A 147 7.19 0.88 -0.23
C HIS A 147 6.76 1.98 0.74
N CYS A 148 7.69 2.44 1.57
CA CYS A 148 7.46 3.52 2.52
C CYS A 148 8.81 4.09 2.99
N LEU A 149 8.77 5.22 3.70
CA LEU A 149 9.97 5.70 4.37
C LEU A 149 10.42 4.69 5.43
N GLU A 150 11.70 4.32 5.37
CA GLU A 150 12.31 3.39 6.30
C GLU A 150 12.63 4.06 7.65
N VAL A 151 11.57 4.38 8.39
CA VAL A 151 11.65 5.06 9.69
C VAL A 151 10.98 4.20 10.75
N GLY A 152 11.57 4.17 11.95
CA GLY A 152 11.06 3.37 13.05
C GLY A 152 11.10 1.87 12.74
N ARG A 153 9.94 1.21 12.73
CA ARG A 153 9.80 -0.24 12.53
C ARG A 153 9.39 -0.65 11.11
N TRP A 154 9.31 0.30 10.18
CA TRP A 154 8.99 0.02 8.77
C TRP A 154 10.21 -0.45 7.99
N ASN A 155 10.77 -1.61 8.37
CA ASN A 155 11.95 -2.20 7.74
C ASN A 155 11.97 -3.73 7.86
N SER A 156 12.80 -4.38 7.04
CA SER A 156 12.93 -5.84 6.99
C SER A 156 13.32 -6.47 8.34
N THR A 157 14.12 -5.79 9.16
CA THR A 157 14.56 -6.32 10.48
C THR A 157 13.44 -6.38 11.51
N SER A 158 12.45 -5.49 11.39
CA SER A 158 11.29 -5.45 12.29
C SER A 158 10.24 -6.52 11.94
N PHE A 159 10.27 -7.01 10.70
CA PHE A 159 9.39 -8.09 10.19
C PHE A 159 9.98 -9.49 10.33
N SER A 160 11.28 -9.63 10.59
CA SER A 160 11.99 -10.92 10.59
C SER A 160 11.76 -11.79 11.85
N LYS A 161 10.59 -11.68 12.49
CA LYS A 161 10.18 -12.54 13.60
C LYS A 161 8.92 -13.30 13.19
N ASP A 162 9.01 -14.62 13.13
CA ASP A 162 8.03 -15.75 13.00
C ASP A 162 6.54 -15.51 12.68
N ILE A 163 5.98 -14.35 13.00
CA ILE A 163 4.58 -13.92 12.80
C ILE A 163 4.20 -13.83 11.32
N PHE A 164 5.13 -13.42 10.45
CA PHE A 164 4.85 -13.12 9.04
C PHE A 164 5.10 -14.29 8.10
N THR A 165 6.14 -15.07 8.37
CA THR A 165 6.71 -16.03 7.41
C THR A 165 5.80 -17.20 7.08
N SER A 166 4.77 -17.47 7.89
CA SER A 166 3.74 -18.47 7.60
C SER A 166 2.75 -18.00 6.54
N VAL A 167 2.47 -16.69 6.49
CA VAL A 167 1.37 -16.09 5.69
C VAL A 167 1.88 -15.27 4.50
N ALA A 168 3.07 -14.67 4.59
CA ALA A 168 3.61 -13.86 3.51
C ALA A 168 5.15 -13.82 3.49
N ASN A 169 5.70 -13.60 2.30
CA ASN A 169 7.05 -13.11 2.13
C ASN A 169 6.99 -11.60 1.96
N VAL A 170 7.44 -10.85 2.98
CA VAL A 170 7.36 -9.38 2.99
C VAL A 170 8.72 -8.77 2.67
N ALA A 171 8.78 -7.89 1.68
CA ALA A 171 9.97 -7.12 1.33
C ALA A 171 9.70 -5.61 1.46
N PHE A 172 10.63 -4.90 2.11
CA PHE A 172 10.59 -3.45 2.23
C PHE A 172 11.43 -2.80 1.15
N ASN A 173 10.83 -1.84 0.44
CA ASN A 173 11.49 -1.05 -0.60
C ASN A 173 12.40 -1.89 -1.52
N PRO A 174 11.88 -2.98 -2.13
CA PRO A 174 12.65 -3.73 -3.12
C PRO A 174 13.08 -2.81 -4.28
N PRO A 175 14.21 -3.15 -4.95
CA PRO A 175 14.76 -2.34 -6.03
C PRO A 175 13.82 -2.21 -7.23
#